data_AF-A0A7K0TFY8-F1
#
_entry.id   AF-A0A7K0TFY8-F1
#
_cell.length_a   1.000
_cell.length_b   1.000
_cell.length_c   1.000
_cell.angle_alpha   90.00
_cell.angle_beta   90.00
_cell.angle_gamma   90.00
#
_symmetry.space_group_name_H-M   'P 1'
#
loop_
_entity.id
_entity.type
_entity.pdbx_description
1 polymer ?
#
loop_
_entity_poly.entity_id
_entity_poly.type
_entity_poly.pdbx_seq_one_letter_code
_entity_poly.pdbx_strand_id
1 'polypeptide(L)' 'MASVVFEAASRIYPGTTAPAVDKLNLTVNDGEFLVLVGPS' A
#
# COMPACT_ATOMS: atom_id res chain seq x y z
N MET A 1 10.84 -10.04 -14.89
CA MET A 1 10.79 -8.64 -14.47
C MET A 1 9.35 -8.16 -14.67
N ALA A 2 8.74 -7.57 -13.64
CA ALA A 2 7.29 -7.34 -13.55
C ALA A 2 6.99 -6.11 -12.67
N SER A 3 5.94 -5.37 -13.03
CA SER A 3 5.40 -4.26 -12.23
C SER A 3 4.48 -4.78 -11.12
N VAL A 4 4.42 -4.04 -10.01
CA VAL A 4 3.49 -4.30 -8.89
C VAL A 4 2.47 -3.17 -8.84
N VAL A 5 1.18 -3.52 -8.76
CA VAL A 5 0.08 -2.54 -8.72
C VAL A 5 -0.79 -2.82 -7.49
N PHE A 6 -1.00 -1.78 -6.68
CA PHE A 6 -2.03 -1.72 -5.64
C PHE A 6 -3.16 -0.83 -6.15
N GLU A 7 -4.36 -1.40 -6.29
CA GLU A 7 -5.57 -0.66 -6.70
C GLU A 7 -6.53 -0.58 -5.51
N ALA A 8 -6.77 0.64 -5.02
CA ALA A 8 -7.62 0.93 -3.85
C ALA A 8 -7.41 -0.02 -2.66
N ALA A 9 -6.17 -0.45 -2.43
CA ALA A 9 -5.83 -1.47 -1.45
C ALA A 9 -6.07 -0.95 -0.04
N SER A 10 -6.78 -1.72 0.78
CA SER A 10 -7.08 -1.36 2.16
C SER A 10 -6.71 -2.49 3.13
N ARG A 11 -6.23 -2.14 4.32
CA ARG A 11 -5.91 -3.09 5.39
C ARG A 11 -6.59 -2.68 6.68
N ILE A 12 -7.43 -3.56 7.21
CA ILE A 12 -8.10 -3.42 8.50
C ILE A 12 -7.64 -4.57 9.39
N TYR A 13 -7.28 -4.27 10.64
CA TYR A 13 -6.92 -5.29 11.62
C TYR A 13 -8.16 -5.73 12.43
N PRO A 14 -8.20 -6.98 12.94
CA PRO A 14 -9.30 -7.42 13.79
C PRO A 14 -9.47 -6.50 15.01
N GLY A 15 -10.72 -6.14 15.31
CA GLY A 15 -11.05 -5.30 16.47
C GLY A 15 -10.92 -3.79 16.24
N THR A 16 -10.52 -3.34 15.05
CA THR A 16 -10.51 -1.91 14.69
C THR A 16 -11.62 -1.58 13.69
N THR A 17 -12.21 -0.40 13.80
CA THR A 17 -13.14 0.13 12.80
C THR A 17 -12.43 1.06 11.80
N ALA A 18 -11.29 1.63 12.20
CA ALA A 18 -10.45 2.44 11.33
C ALA A 18 -9.47 1.55 10.54
N PRO A 19 -9.34 1.75 9.21
CA PRO A 19 -8.33 1.08 8.39
C PRO A 19 -6.92 1.58 8.75
N ALA A 20 -5.97 0.65 8.82
CA ALA A 20 -4.54 0.94 8.96
C ALA A 20 -3.92 1.40 7.62
N VAL A 21 -4.48 0.93 6.51
CA VAL A 21 -4.22 1.47 5.16
C VAL A 21 -5.58 1.67 4.50
N ASP A 22 -5.87 2.88 4.03
CA ASP A 22 -7.14 3.23 3.40
C ASP A 22 -6.93 3.57 1.92
N LYS A 23 -7.50 2.73 1.04
CA LYS A 23 -7.55 2.93 -0.42
C LYS A 23 -6.23 3.36 -1.06
N LEU A 24 -5.13 2.68 -0.72
CA LEU A 24 -3.82 2.93 -1.31
C LEU A 24 -3.85 2.61 -2.81
N ASN A 25 -3.45 3.61 -3.61
CA ASN A 25 -3.17 3.45 -5.03
C ASN A 25 -1.68 3.67 -5.25
N LEU A 26 -0.98 2.62 -5.68
CA LEU A 26 0.47 2.66 -5.89
C LEU A 26 0.86 1.74 -7.03
N THR A 27 1.64 2.27 -7.97
CA THR A 27 2.28 1.49 -9.03
C THR A 27 3.77 1.55 -8.81
N VAL A 28 4.39 0.39 -8.65
CA VAL A 28 5.85 0.24 -8.64
C VAL A 28 6.24 -0.37 -9.98
N ASN A 29 6.96 0.41 -10.78
CA ASN A 29 7.39 0.00 -12.09
C ASN A 29 8.50 -1.04 -12.00
N ASP A 30 8.68 -1.78 -13.09
CA ASP A 30 9.73 -2.78 -13.16
C ASP A 30 11.12 -2.16 -12.98
N GLY A 31 11.89 -2.68 -12.02
CA GLY A 31 13.21 -2.14 -11.64
C GLY A 31 13.17 -0.88 -10.76
N GLU A 32 11.99 -0.37 -10.38
CA GLU A 32 11.86 0.78 -9.49
C GLU A 32 12.20 0.42 -8.04
N PHE A 33 12.98 1.29 -7.39
CA PHE A 33 13.28 1.17 -5.97
C PHE A 33 12.53 2.25 -5.19
N LEU A 34 11.49 1.83 -4.47
CA LEU A 34 10.61 2.70 -3.69
C LEU A 34 10.78 2.44 -2.19
N VAL A 35 10.80 3.51 -1.40
CA VAL A 35 10.77 3.46 0.07
C VAL A 35 9.60 4.29 0.57
N LEU A 36 8.78 3.72 1.45
CA LEU A 36 7.70 4.43 2.14
C LEU A 36 8.13 4.73 3.58
N VAL A 37 7.93 5.97 4.02
CA VAL A 37 8.30 6.45 5.35
C VAL A 37 7.12 7.19 5.97
N GLY A 38 6.85 6.93 7.24
CA GLY A 38 5.82 7.62 8.01
C GLY A 38 5.91 7.28 9.49
N PRO A 39 5.29 8.09 10.37
CA PRO A 39 5.35 7.91 11.83
C PRO A 39 4.37 6.85 12.37
N SER A 40 3.69 6.12 11.47
CA SER A 40 2.61 5.19 11.80
C SER A 40 3.00 4.11 12.80
#